data_AF-A0A3P1Y9Q2-F1
#
_entry.id   AF-A0A3P1Y9Q2-F1
#
_cell.length_a   1.000
_cell.length_b   1.000
_cell.length_c   1.000
_cell.angle_alpha   90.00
_cell.angle_beta   90.00
_cell.angle_gamma   90.00
#
_symmetry.space_group_name_H-M   'P 1'
#
loop_
_entity.id
_entity.type
_entity.pdbx_description
1 polymer ?
#
loop_
_entity_poly.entity_id
_entity_poly.type
_entity_poly.pdbx_seq_one_letter_code
_entity_poly.pdbx_strand_id
1 'polypeptide(L)'
;TFKYAPEWLASRYARPLSLSLPLQRGNITSDAVFNFFDNLLPDSPIVRDRIVKRYHAKSRQPFDLLSEIGRDSVGAVTLIPEDETVTHPIMAWEKLTEARLEEVLTAYKADIPLGMIREENDFRISVAGAQEKTALLRIGNDWCIPKGITPTTHIIKLPIGEIRQPNATLDLSQSVDNEYYCLLLAKELGLNVPDAEIIKAGNVRALAVERFDRRWNAERTVLLRLPQEDMCQTFGLPSSVKYESDGGPGIARIMAFLMGSSEALKDRYDFMKFQVFQWLIGATDGHAKNFSVFIQAGGSYRLTPFYDIISAFPVLGGTGIHISDLKLAMGLNASKGKKTAIDKIYPRHFLATAKVLRFPEVQ
;
A
#
# COMPACT_ATOMS: atom_id res chain seq x y z
N THR A 1 -2.06 21.65 -9.07
CA THR A 1 -2.02 22.47 -7.83
C THR A 1 -3.06 21.93 -6.87
N PHE A 2 -2.99 22.28 -5.58
CA PHE A 2 -4.01 21.91 -4.58
C PHE A 2 -4.28 23.09 -3.66
N LYS A 3 -5.51 23.23 -3.15
CA LYS A 3 -5.90 24.28 -2.21
C LYS A 3 -6.85 23.69 -1.16
N TYR A 4 -6.53 23.91 0.11
CA TYR A 4 -7.46 23.57 1.19
C TYR A 4 -8.67 24.50 1.19
N ALA A 5 -9.85 23.93 1.40
CA ALA A 5 -11.07 24.69 1.56
C ALA A 5 -11.05 25.50 2.88
N PRO A 6 -11.58 26.74 2.91
CA PRO A 6 -11.61 27.57 4.12
C PRO A 6 -12.28 26.89 5.33
N GLU A 7 -13.36 26.15 5.09
CA GLU A 7 -14.11 25.39 6.09
C GLU A 7 -13.30 24.27 6.72
N TRP A 8 -12.41 23.63 5.94
CA TRP A 8 -11.47 22.64 6.46
C TRP A 8 -10.43 23.31 7.33
N LEU A 9 -9.83 24.42 6.87
CA LEU A 9 -8.82 25.16 7.62
C LEU A 9 -9.33 25.77 8.93
N ALA A 10 -10.62 26.11 8.99
CA ALA A 10 -11.25 26.68 10.18
C ALA A 10 -11.61 25.63 11.25
N SER A 11 -11.62 24.34 10.90
CA SER A 11 -12.04 23.28 11.80
C SER A 11 -10.94 22.91 12.81
N ARG A 12 -11.31 22.84 14.11
CA ARG A 12 -10.42 22.36 15.18
C ARG A 12 -10.03 20.88 15.06
N TYR A 13 -10.73 20.12 14.21
CA TYR A 13 -10.47 18.70 13.96
C TYR A 13 -9.78 18.44 12.62
N ALA A 14 -9.36 19.50 11.93
CA ALA A 14 -8.68 19.42 10.65
C ALA A 14 -7.35 18.67 10.76
N ARG A 15 -6.94 18.12 9.63
CA ARG A 15 -5.63 17.51 9.43
C ARG A 15 -5.18 17.76 7.99
N PRO A 16 -3.87 17.77 7.70
CA PRO A 16 -3.43 17.91 6.32
C PRO A 16 -3.83 16.68 5.48
N LEU A 17 -3.89 16.88 4.16
CA LEU A 17 -4.02 15.83 3.14
C LEU A 17 -2.83 14.85 3.21
N SER A 18 -1.63 15.39 3.42
CA SER A 18 -0.36 14.69 3.52
C SER A 18 0.56 15.47 4.46
N LEU A 19 1.47 14.81 5.17
CA LEU A 19 2.50 15.51 5.95
C LEU A 19 3.45 16.33 5.05
N SER A 20 3.56 15.99 3.77
CA SER A 20 4.30 16.77 2.77
C SER A 20 3.55 18.02 2.28
N LEU A 21 2.26 18.15 2.63
CA LEU A 21 1.36 19.22 2.22
C LEU A 21 0.66 19.82 3.45
N PRO A 22 1.38 20.46 4.38
CA PRO A 22 0.78 20.98 5.61
C PRO A 22 -0.33 21.99 5.35
N LEU A 23 -1.25 22.12 6.32
CA LEU A 23 -2.37 23.05 6.26
C LEU A 23 -1.87 24.48 6.04
N GLN A 24 -2.34 25.12 4.97
CA GLN A 24 -2.00 26.49 4.62
C GLN A 24 -3.12 27.15 3.84
N ARG A 25 -3.14 28.49 3.83
CA ARG A 25 -4.04 29.27 2.98
C ARG A 25 -3.38 29.53 1.63
N GLY A 26 -4.18 29.50 0.56
CA GLY A 26 -3.70 29.73 -0.80
C GLY A 26 -3.38 28.45 -1.55
N ASN A 27 -2.83 28.61 -2.76
CA ASN A 27 -2.53 27.49 -3.65
C ASN A 27 -1.18 26.86 -3.30
N ILE A 28 -1.15 25.53 -3.26
CA ILE A 28 0.08 24.73 -3.16
C ILE A 28 0.46 24.26 -4.56
N THR A 29 1.69 24.55 -4.97
CA THR A 29 2.23 24.25 -6.30
C THR A 29 3.51 23.42 -6.27
N SER A 30 3.92 22.92 -5.09
CA SER A 30 5.09 22.06 -4.97
C SER A 30 4.90 20.74 -5.72
N ASP A 31 6.01 20.13 -6.14
CA ASP A 31 6.01 18.79 -6.73
C ASP A 31 5.39 17.74 -5.80
N ALA A 32 5.43 17.97 -4.48
CA ALA A 32 4.77 17.12 -3.49
C ALA A 32 3.25 16.97 -3.75
N VAL A 33 2.59 17.99 -4.32
CA VAL A 33 1.17 17.87 -4.72
C VAL A 33 1.03 16.80 -5.79
N PHE A 34 1.84 16.88 -6.84
CA PHE A 34 1.84 15.92 -7.92
C PHE A 34 2.20 14.51 -7.41
N ASN A 35 3.30 14.40 -6.67
CA ASN A 35 3.81 13.14 -6.15
C ASN A 35 2.81 12.46 -5.21
N PHE A 36 2.10 13.22 -4.36
CA PHE A 36 1.08 12.68 -3.48
C PHE A 36 0.00 11.94 -4.27
N PHE A 37 -0.56 12.60 -5.28
CA PHE A 37 -1.62 12.01 -6.12
C PHE A 37 -1.09 10.90 -7.04
N ASP A 38 0.11 11.03 -7.59
CA ASP A 38 0.74 9.96 -8.39
C ASP A 38 0.89 8.65 -7.59
N ASN A 39 1.26 8.77 -6.31
CA ASN A 39 1.42 7.62 -5.42
C ASN A 39 0.10 6.92 -5.03
N LEU A 40 -1.06 7.54 -5.27
CA LEU A 40 -2.38 6.91 -5.08
C LEU A 40 -2.76 5.96 -6.21
N LEU A 41 -2.07 6.04 -7.35
CA LEU A 41 -2.35 5.23 -8.54
C LEU A 41 -1.51 3.94 -8.53
N PRO A 42 -1.90 2.92 -9.32
CA PRO A 42 -1.08 1.75 -9.55
C PRO A 42 0.33 2.11 -10.02
N ASP A 43 1.35 1.41 -9.52
CA ASP A 43 2.75 1.64 -9.92
C ASP A 43 3.00 1.14 -11.35
N SER A 44 2.23 0.14 -11.79
CA SER A 44 2.40 -0.52 -13.09
C SER A 44 1.91 0.37 -14.25
N PRO A 45 2.78 0.70 -15.24
CA PRO A 45 2.37 1.43 -16.44
C PRO A 45 1.27 0.72 -17.23
N ILE A 46 1.28 -0.62 -17.24
CA ILE A 46 0.30 -1.47 -17.92
C ILE A 46 -1.09 -1.28 -17.29
N VAL A 47 -1.19 -1.27 -15.96
CA VAL A 47 -2.47 -1.04 -15.28
C VAL A 47 -2.97 0.37 -15.57
N ARG A 48 -2.08 1.38 -15.60
CA ARG A 48 -2.45 2.75 -16.01
C ARG A 48 -2.96 2.83 -17.45
N ASP A 49 -2.36 2.08 -18.40
CA ASP A 49 -2.87 2.01 -19.77
C ASP A 49 -4.28 1.41 -19.83
N ARG A 50 -4.54 0.38 -19.03
CA ARG A 50 -5.87 -0.23 -18.92
C ARG A 50 -6.90 0.76 -18.36
N ILE A 51 -6.52 1.61 -17.39
CA ILE A 51 -7.39 2.68 -16.86
C ILE A 51 -7.78 3.67 -17.96
N VAL A 52 -6.80 4.16 -18.72
CA VAL A 52 -7.06 5.07 -19.86
C VAL A 52 -8.03 4.44 -20.86
N LYS A 53 -7.79 3.17 -21.24
CA LYS A 53 -8.67 2.47 -22.19
C LYS A 53 -10.07 2.23 -21.65
N ARG A 54 -10.20 1.89 -20.36
CA ARG A 54 -11.47 1.52 -19.71
C ARG A 54 -12.44 2.68 -19.53
N TYR A 55 -11.92 3.86 -19.21
CA TYR A 55 -12.74 5.05 -18.90
C TYR A 55 -12.53 6.21 -19.86
N HIS A 56 -11.72 6.02 -20.91
CA HIS A 56 -11.36 7.05 -21.87
C HIS A 56 -10.77 8.30 -21.19
N ALA A 57 -9.92 8.07 -20.19
CA ALA A 57 -9.25 9.15 -19.47
C ALA A 57 -8.48 10.06 -20.44
N LYS A 58 -8.53 11.37 -20.19
CA LYS A 58 -7.97 12.39 -21.09
C LYS A 58 -6.46 12.24 -21.32
N SER A 59 -5.73 11.73 -20.33
CA SER A 59 -4.31 11.47 -20.45
C SER A 59 -3.84 10.42 -19.44
N ARG A 60 -2.52 10.13 -19.44
CA ARG A 60 -1.84 9.29 -18.44
C ARG A 60 -1.39 10.07 -17.19
N GLN A 61 -1.70 11.37 -17.10
CA GLN A 61 -1.34 12.18 -15.95
C GLN A 61 -2.15 11.78 -14.72
N PRO A 62 -1.60 11.90 -13.50
CA PRO A 62 -2.29 11.46 -12.28
C PRO A 62 -3.68 12.06 -12.11
N PHE A 63 -3.84 13.35 -12.45
CA PHE A 63 -5.11 14.07 -12.34
C PHE A 63 -6.21 13.43 -13.20
N ASP A 64 -5.93 13.17 -14.48
CA ASP A 64 -6.93 12.63 -15.40
C ASP A 64 -7.29 11.18 -15.05
N LEU A 65 -6.32 10.38 -14.60
CA LEU A 65 -6.58 9.01 -14.14
C LEU A 65 -7.44 8.99 -12.87
N LEU A 66 -7.12 9.83 -11.89
CA LEU A 66 -7.86 9.91 -10.63
C LEU A 66 -9.23 10.57 -10.77
N SER A 67 -9.45 11.39 -11.81
CA SER A 67 -10.79 11.88 -12.14
C SER A 67 -11.75 10.73 -12.46
N GLU A 68 -11.23 9.62 -12.99
CA GLU A 68 -12.02 8.43 -13.29
C GLU A 68 -12.13 7.48 -12.09
N ILE A 69 -11.01 7.14 -11.44
CA ILE A 69 -10.97 6.04 -10.45
C ILE A 69 -10.71 6.47 -9.00
N GLY A 70 -10.62 7.78 -8.73
CA GLY A 70 -10.20 8.34 -7.43
C GLY A 70 -11.26 8.33 -6.33
N ARG A 71 -12.42 7.69 -6.51
CA ARG A 71 -13.52 7.70 -5.54
C ARG A 71 -13.19 6.91 -4.26
N ASP A 72 -12.59 5.73 -4.40
CA ASP A 72 -12.10 4.93 -3.27
C ASP A 72 -10.62 4.58 -3.45
N SER A 73 -9.76 5.42 -2.84
CA SER A 73 -8.30 5.28 -2.85
C SER A 73 -7.76 4.73 -1.52
N VAL A 74 -6.45 4.44 -1.45
CA VAL A 74 -5.76 4.23 -0.17
C VAL A 74 -5.89 5.46 0.73
N GLY A 75 -6.10 5.25 2.03
CA GLY A 75 -6.40 6.30 3.00
C GLY A 75 -7.85 6.77 2.92
N ALA A 76 -8.08 8.06 3.17
CA ALA A 76 -9.41 8.66 3.24
C ALA A 76 -9.66 9.73 2.18
N VAL A 77 -8.83 9.79 1.14
CA VAL A 77 -8.99 10.74 0.05
C VAL A 77 -10.02 10.19 -0.94
N THR A 78 -11.05 11.00 -1.21
CA THR A 78 -12.05 10.76 -2.24
C THR A 78 -12.01 11.94 -3.20
N LEU A 79 -11.76 11.64 -4.48
CA LEU A 79 -11.71 12.61 -5.56
C LEU A 79 -12.95 12.45 -6.42
N ILE A 80 -13.66 13.56 -6.61
CA ILE A 80 -14.90 13.65 -7.38
C ILE A 80 -14.70 14.80 -8.38
N PRO A 81 -15.07 14.62 -9.67
CA PRO A 81 -15.07 15.71 -10.65
C PRO A 81 -15.90 16.91 -10.15
N GLU A 82 -15.44 18.13 -10.44
CA GLU A 82 -16.07 19.37 -9.96
C GLU A 82 -17.51 19.55 -10.46
N ASP A 83 -17.79 19.04 -11.66
CA ASP A 83 -19.09 19.08 -12.33
C ASP A 83 -20.03 17.94 -11.91
N GLU A 84 -19.57 17.00 -11.08
CA GLU A 84 -20.38 15.88 -10.60
C GLU A 84 -20.89 16.12 -9.17
N THR A 85 -22.21 16.24 -9.01
CA THR A 85 -22.84 16.23 -7.68
C THR A 85 -23.21 14.81 -7.27
N VAL A 86 -22.70 14.34 -6.13
CA VAL A 86 -23.04 13.03 -5.58
C VAL A 86 -24.52 13.00 -5.16
N THR A 87 -25.36 12.34 -5.96
CA THR A 87 -26.79 12.13 -5.69
C THR A 87 -27.11 10.72 -5.16
N HIS A 88 -26.09 9.87 -5.02
CA HIS A 88 -26.24 8.48 -4.59
C HIS A 88 -26.37 8.33 -3.07
N PRO A 89 -27.05 7.26 -2.59
CA PRO A 89 -27.02 6.89 -1.18
C PRO A 89 -25.57 6.73 -0.69
N ILE A 90 -25.30 7.19 0.54
CA ILE A 90 -23.94 7.27 1.12
C ILE A 90 -23.25 5.90 1.18
N MET A 91 -24.04 4.83 1.35
CA MET A 91 -23.61 3.43 1.36
C MET A 91 -24.55 2.60 0.50
N ALA A 92 -24.08 2.16 -0.65
CA ALA A 92 -24.79 1.22 -1.53
C ALA A 92 -23.79 0.25 -2.16
N TRP A 93 -24.26 -0.96 -2.41
CA TRP A 93 -23.42 -2.02 -2.95
C TRP A 93 -24.26 -3.03 -3.70
N GLU A 94 -23.58 -3.82 -4.52
CA GLU A 94 -24.17 -4.95 -5.22
C GLU A 94 -23.47 -6.23 -4.81
N LYS A 95 -24.25 -7.21 -4.35
CA LYS A 95 -23.75 -8.53 -3.97
C LYS A 95 -23.27 -9.28 -5.21
N LEU A 96 -22.08 -9.86 -5.12
CA LEU A 96 -21.52 -10.72 -6.15
C LEU A 96 -21.97 -12.17 -5.94
N THR A 97 -22.31 -12.85 -7.04
CA THR A 97 -22.34 -14.31 -7.09
C THR A 97 -20.92 -14.85 -7.19
N GLU A 98 -20.72 -16.14 -6.93
CA GLU A 98 -19.40 -16.77 -7.06
C GLU A 98 -18.82 -16.63 -8.48
N ALA A 99 -19.64 -16.85 -9.52
CA ALA A 99 -19.23 -16.69 -10.91
C ALA A 99 -18.86 -15.24 -11.26
N ARG A 100 -19.61 -14.25 -10.74
CA ARG A 100 -19.29 -12.83 -10.91
C ARG A 100 -18.02 -12.44 -10.16
N LEU A 101 -17.77 -13.03 -9.00
CA LEU A 101 -16.52 -12.84 -8.28
C LEU A 101 -15.34 -13.39 -9.08
N GLU A 102 -15.45 -14.58 -9.68
CA GLU A 102 -14.42 -15.12 -10.57
C GLU A 102 -14.17 -14.19 -11.78
N GLU A 103 -15.21 -13.59 -12.36
CA GLU A 103 -15.09 -12.60 -13.43
C GLU A 103 -14.26 -11.38 -12.99
N VAL A 104 -14.58 -10.79 -11.83
CA VAL A 104 -13.83 -9.67 -11.25
C VAL A 104 -12.36 -10.06 -11.01
N LEU A 105 -12.11 -11.24 -10.46
CA LEU A 105 -10.76 -11.72 -10.13
C LEU A 105 -9.95 -12.16 -11.35
N THR A 106 -10.58 -12.39 -12.51
CA THR A 106 -9.91 -12.72 -13.77
C THR A 106 -9.91 -11.59 -14.79
N ALA A 107 -10.44 -10.41 -14.44
CA ALA A 107 -10.66 -9.29 -15.35
C ALA A 107 -9.36 -8.81 -16.05
N TYR A 108 -8.20 -9.02 -15.43
CA TYR A 108 -6.90 -8.72 -16.05
C TYR A 108 -6.66 -9.47 -17.37
N LYS A 109 -7.29 -10.65 -17.56
CA LYS A 109 -7.26 -11.41 -18.82
C LYS A 109 -8.02 -10.72 -19.95
N ALA A 110 -8.94 -9.81 -19.62
CA ALA A 110 -9.73 -9.00 -20.54
C ALA A 110 -9.22 -7.55 -20.64
N ASP A 111 -7.96 -7.29 -20.23
CA ASP A 111 -7.34 -5.97 -20.17
C ASP A 111 -8.11 -4.95 -19.31
N ILE A 112 -8.81 -5.44 -18.29
CA ILE A 112 -9.55 -4.59 -17.35
C ILE A 112 -8.65 -4.24 -16.17
N PRO A 113 -8.54 -2.96 -15.78
CA PRO A 113 -7.78 -2.57 -14.62
C PRO A 113 -8.52 -2.91 -13.32
N LEU A 114 -7.80 -3.40 -12.31
CA LEU A 114 -8.27 -3.53 -10.93
C LEU A 114 -9.62 -4.27 -10.76
N GLY A 115 -9.96 -5.20 -11.63
CA GLY A 115 -11.24 -5.94 -11.53
C GLY A 115 -12.48 -5.12 -11.89
N MET A 116 -12.35 -3.90 -12.43
CA MET A 116 -13.46 -2.99 -12.74
C MET A 116 -14.23 -3.41 -14.01
N ILE A 117 -14.98 -4.52 -13.90
CA ILE A 117 -15.75 -5.13 -14.99
C ILE A 117 -16.60 -4.10 -15.75
N ARG A 118 -16.76 -4.32 -17.07
CA ARG A 118 -17.33 -3.29 -17.97
C ARG A 118 -18.81 -3.00 -17.74
N GLU A 119 -19.55 -4.01 -17.30
CA GLU A 119 -20.97 -3.89 -16.96
C GLU A 119 -21.19 -2.97 -15.75
N GLU A 120 -20.17 -2.80 -14.90
CA GLU A 120 -20.22 -2.00 -13.69
C GLU A 120 -19.51 -0.65 -13.88
N ASN A 121 -20.25 0.36 -14.31
CA ASN A 121 -19.66 1.68 -14.55
C ASN A 121 -19.32 2.46 -13.27
N ASP A 122 -19.92 2.07 -12.14
CA ASP A 122 -19.75 2.76 -10.84
C ASP A 122 -18.65 2.14 -9.97
N PHE A 123 -17.98 1.09 -10.46
CA PHE A 123 -16.87 0.47 -9.74
C PHE A 123 -15.59 1.30 -9.96
N ARG A 124 -15.35 2.30 -9.10
CA ARG A 124 -14.23 3.25 -9.21
C ARG A 124 -13.27 3.14 -8.02
N ILE A 125 -12.24 2.31 -8.15
CA ILE A 125 -11.22 2.09 -7.10
C ILE A 125 -9.80 2.41 -7.58
N SER A 126 -8.95 2.88 -6.67
CA SER A 126 -7.53 3.12 -6.93
C SER A 126 -6.68 2.52 -5.81
N VAL A 127 -5.80 1.57 -6.15
CA VAL A 127 -4.91 0.91 -5.19
C VAL A 127 -3.48 0.90 -5.75
N ALA A 128 -2.52 1.36 -4.94
CA ALA A 128 -1.11 1.45 -5.32
C ALA A 128 -0.42 0.08 -5.39
N GLY A 129 0.81 0.08 -5.94
CA GLY A 129 1.64 -1.12 -6.10
C GLY A 129 1.59 -1.71 -7.52
N ALA A 130 2.48 -2.66 -7.78
CA ALA A 130 2.69 -3.21 -9.13
C ALA A 130 1.95 -4.54 -9.39
N GLN A 131 1.67 -5.31 -8.34
CA GLN A 131 0.95 -6.59 -8.42
C GLN A 131 -0.51 -6.36 -8.85
N GLU A 132 -1.03 -7.27 -9.67
CA GLU A 132 -2.45 -7.28 -10.05
C GLU A 132 -3.32 -7.52 -8.80
N LYS A 133 -4.26 -6.60 -8.57
CA LYS A 133 -5.10 -6.57 -7.37
C LYS A 133 -6.42 -5.86 -7.67
N THR A 134 -7.42 -6.11 -6.85
CA THR A 134 -8.68 -5.35 -6.80
C THR A 134 -8.99 -5.00 -5.35
N ALA A 135 -10.07 -4.27 -5.10
CA ALA A 135 -10.59 -4.01 -3.77
C ALA A 135 -12.11 -4.16 -3.77
N LEU A 136 -12.64 -4.86 -2.78
CA LEU A 136 -14.07 -5.15 -2.66
C LEU A 136 -14.58 -4.81 -1.26
N LEU A 137 -15.89 -4.64 -1.18
CA LEU A 137 -16.62 -4.56 0.08
C LEU A 137 -17.04 -5.98 0.50
N ARG A 138 -16.90 -6.29 1.77
CA ARG A 138 -17.46 -7.49 2.39
C ARG A 138 -18.56 -7.10 3.38
N ILE A 139 -19.78 -7.62 3.17
CA ILE A 139 -20.93 -7.44 4.07
C ILE A 139 -21.35 -8.81 4.59
N GLY A 140 -21.19 -9.03 5.90
CA GLY A 140 -21.32 -10.36 6.46
C GLY A 140 -20.35 -11.33 5.78
N ASN A 141 -20.88 -12.39 5.16
CA ASN A 141 -20.09 -13.37 4.43
C ASN A 141 -20.04 -13.12 2.91
N ASP A 142 -20.70 -12.07 2.41
CA ASP A 142 -20.84 -11.82 0.99
C ASP A 142 -19.83 -10.80 0.47
N TRP A 143 -19.24 -11.10 -0.69
CA TRP A 143 -18.46 -10.15 -1.47
C TRP A 143 -19.37 -9.23 -2.28
N CYS A 144 -19.06 -7.95 -2.30
CA CYS A 144 -19.88 -6.93 -2.93
C CYS A 144 -19.01 -5.92 -3.70
N ILE A 145 -19.54 -5.44 -4.83
CA ILE A 145 -19.00 -4.26 -5.50
C ILE A 145 -19.60 -3.02 -4.83
N PRO A 146 -18.79 -2.10 -4.28
CA PRO A 146 -19.30 -0.84 -3.76
C PRO A 146 -19.80 0.08 -4.89
N LYS A 147 -20.81 0.89 -4.60
CA LYS A 147 -21.38 1.89 -5.50
C LYS A 147 -21.10 3.30 -4.99
N GLY A 148 -20.94 4.26 -5.89
CA GLY A 148 -20.67 5.67 -5.62
C GLY A 148 -19.39 5.86 -4.80
N ILE A 149 -19.56 6.36 -3.57
CA ILE A 149 -18.46 6.63 -2.63
C ILE A 149 -18.38 5.59 -1.51
N THR A 150 -19.09 4.48 -1.63
CA THR A 150 -19.05 3.38 -0.65
C THR A 150 -17.63 2.84 -0.55
N PRO A 151 -17.01 2.79 0.64
CA PRO A 151 -15.65 2.28 0.77
C PRO A 151 -15.58 0.76 0.58
N THR A 152 -14.51 0.28 -0.04
CA THR A 152 -14.10 -1.12 0.03
C THR A 152 -13.59 -1.46 1.44
N THR A 153 -13.60 -2.74 1.82
CA THR A 153 -13.05 -3.23 3.10
C THR A 153 -11.86 -4.16 2.94
N HIS A 154 -11.64 -4.71 1.75
CA HIS A 154 -10.53 -5.64 1.50
C HIS A 154 -9.79 -5.26 0.22
N ILE A 155 -8.48 -5.49 0.22
CA ILE A 155 -7.67 -5.56 -1.00
C ILE A 155 -7.53 -7.04 -1.34
N ILE A 156 -7.92 -7.41 -2.56
CA ILE A 156 -7.79 -8.78 -3.04
C ILE A 156 -6.62 -8.84 -4.02
N LYS A 157 -5.61 -9.63 -3.67
CA LYS A 157 -4.38 -9.78 -4.45
C LYS A 157 -4.40 -11.08 -5.24
N LEU A 158 -4.04 -10.96 -6.51
CA LEU A 158 -3.95 -12.09 -7.42
C LEU A 158 -2.51 -12.62 -7.50
N PRO A 159 -2.29 -13.87 -7.91
CA PRO A 159 -0.96 -14.38 -8.17
C PRO A 159 -0.15 -13.47 -9.09
N ILE A 160 1.09 -13.17 -8.71
CA ILE A 160 2.00 -12.32 -9.51
C ILE A 160 2.35 -13.00 -10.84
N GLY A 161 2.44 -14.34 -10.82
CA GLY A 161 2.85 -15.13 -11.98
C GLY A 161 4.37 -15.14 -12.16
N GLU A 162 4.82 -15.35 -13.40
CA GLU A 162 6.24 -15.36 -13.73
C GLU A 162 6.76 -13.95 -14.07
N ILE A 163 7.80 -13.49 -13.38
CA ILE A 163 8.53 -12.27 -13.75
C ILE A 163 9.80 -12.67 -14.49
N ARG A 164 9.88 -12.37 -15.79
CA ARG A 164 11.10 -12.55 -16.58
C ARG A 164 12.06 -11.39 -16.33
N GLN A 165 13.23 -11.68 -15.78
CA GLN A 165 14.37 -10.76 -15.71
C GLN A 165 15.42 -11.16 -16.76
N PRO A 166 16.34 -10.26 -17.16
CA PRO A 166 17.35 -10.56 -18.17
C PRO A 166 18.19 -11.81 -17.89
N ASN A 167 18.38 -12.16 -16.61
CA ASN A 167 19.28 -13.24 -16.18
C ASN A 167 18.57 -14.35 -15.36
N ALA A 168 17.26 -14.23 -15.11
CA ALA A 168 16.49 -15.20 -14.33
C ALA A 168 14.98 -15.05 -14.57
N THR A 169 14.21 -16.12 -14.41
CA THR A 169 12.75 -16.04 -14.31
C THR A 169 12.37 -16.24 -12.85
N LEU A 170 11.66 -15.30 -12.24
CA LEU A 170 11.10 -15.47 -10.90
C LEU A 170 9.71 -16.06 -11.03
N ASP A 171 9.54 -17.32 -10.62
CA ASP A 171 8.22 -17.92 -10.51
C ASP A 171 7.56 -17.50 -9.17
N LEU A 172 6.65 -16.54 -9.27
CA LEU A 172 5.81 -16.06 -8.16
C LEU A 172 4.34 -16.47 -8.39
N SER A 173 4.10 -17.56 -9.10
CA SER A 173 2.76 -18.12 -9.31
C SER A 173 2.04 -18.50 -8.00
N GLN A 174 2.80 -18.75 -6.93
CA GLN A 174 2.28 -19.04 -5.59
C GLN A 174 2.37 -17.84 -4.63
N SER A 175 2.39 -16.61 -5.15
CA SER A 175 2.51 -15.40 -4.30
C SER A 175 1.40 -15.27 -3.26
N VAL A 176 0.20 -15.82 -3.52
CA VAL A 176 -0.91 -15.87 -2.56
C VAL A 176 -0.56 -16.68 -1.32
N ASP A 177 -0.05 -17.90 -1.50
CA ASP A 177 0.32 -18.78 -0.40
C ASP A 177 1.57 -18.26 0.34
N ASN A 178 2.53 -17.70 -0.40
CA ASN A 178 3.72 -17.08 0.17
C ASN A 178 3.36 -15.90 1.08
N GLU A 179 2.56 -14.95 0.59
CA GLU A 179 2.16 -13.79 1.39
C GLU A 179 1.29 -14.19 2.58
N TYR A 180 0.34 -15.11 2.40
CA TYR A 180 -0.48 -15.61 3.50
C TYR A 180 0.37 -16.27 4.60
N TYR A 181 1.34 -17.12 4.23
CA TYR A 181 2.26 -17.73 5.17
C TYR A 181 3.10 -16.69 5.92
N CYS A 182 3.62 -15.69 5.20
CA CYS A 182 4.41 -14.63 5.81
C CYS A 182 3.59 -13.79 6.80
N LEU A 183 2.31 -13.49 6.48
CA LEU A 183 1.40 -12.79 7.38
C LEU A 183 1.07 -13.62 8.63
N LEU A 184 0.79 -14.93 8.47
CA LEU A 184 0.58 -15.82 9.61
C LEU A 184 1.80 -15.88 10.53
N LEU A 185 3.00 -16.07 9.97
CA LEU A 185 4.22 -16.08 10.73
C LEU A 185 4.48 -14.75 11.44
N ALA A 186 4.23 -13.62 10.75
CA ALA A 186 4.37 -12.30 11.36
C ALA A 186 3.43 -12.12 12.56
N LYS A 187 2.15 -12.52 12.42
CA LYS A 187 1.16 -12.47 13.48
C LYS A 187 1.55 -13.35 14.67
N GLU A 188 1.99 -14.58 14.42
CA GLU A 188 2.45 -15.51 15.48
C GLU A 188 3.70 -15.02 16.22
N LEU A 189 4.57 -14.27 15.54
CA LEU A 189 5.72 -13.61 16.15
C LEU A 189 5.36 -12.29 16.86
N GLY A 190 4.07 -11.97 16.96
CA GLY A 190 3.56 -10.76 17.60
C GLY A 190 3.96 -9.48 16.87
N LEU A 191 4.03 -9.52 15.53
CA LEU A 191 4.10 -8.31 14.70
C LEU A 191 2.69 -7.82 14.39
N ASN A 192 2.55 -6.50 14.28
CA ASN A 192 1.30 -5.86 13.91
C ASN A 192 1.11 -5.91 12.38
N VAL A 193 0.30 -6.83 11.90
CA VAL A 193 -0.01 -7.08 10.48
C VAL A 193 -1.52 -7.15 10.28
N PRO A 194 -2.04 -6.89 9.06
CA PRO A 194 -3.46 -7.05 8.79
C PRO A 194 -3.91 -8.50 8.89
N ASP A 195 -5.20 -8.68 9.20
CA ASP A 195 -5.86 -9.95 8.98
C ASP A 195 -6.00 -10.22 7.48
N ALA A 196 -5.84 -11.49 7.11
CA ALA A 196 -5.98 -11.93 5.73
C ALA A 196 -6.50 -13.36 5.68
N GLU A 197 -7.21 -13.68 4.59
CA GLU A 197 -7.67 -15.03 4.30
C GLU A 197 -7.48 -15.36 2.83
N ILE A 198 -7.15 -16.63 2.55
CA ILE A 198 -7.14 -17.10 1.17
C ILE A 198 -8.57 -17.42 0.75
N ILE A 199 -9.01 -16.76 -0.32
CA ILE A 199 -10.32 -16.99 -0.92
C ILE A 199 -10.19 -17.79 -2.21
N LYS A 200 -11.29 -18.45 -2.57
CA LYS A 200 -11.45 -19.14 -3.86
C LYS A 200 -12.76 -18.70 -4.50
N ALA A 201 -12.74 -18.46 -5.80
CA ALA A 201 -13.91 -18.24 -6.63
C ALA A 201 -13.70 -19.03 -7.93
N GLY A 202 -14.46 -20.11 -8.13
CA GLY A 202 -14.16 -21.06 -9.20
C GLY A 202 -12.72 -21.57 -9.12
N ASN A 203 -11.94 -21.36 -10.19
CA ASN A 203 -10.55 -21.79 -10.26
C ASN A 203 -9.53 -20.73 -9.78
N VAL A 204 -10.01 -19.55 -9.38
CA VAL A 204 -9.13 -18.47 -8.93
C VAL A 204 -8.82 -18.61 -7.46
N ARG A 205 -7.53 -18.63 -7.13
CA ARG A 205 -7.01 -18.51 -5.77
C ARG A 205 -6.47 -17.08 -5.58
N ALA A 206 -6.98 -16.38 -4.58
CA ALA A 206 -6.59 -15.00 -4.29
C ALA A 206 -6.43 -14.77 -2.77
N LEU A 207 -5.68 -13.73 -2.39
CA LEU A 207 -5.53 -13.34 -1.00
C LEU A 207 -6.40 -12.11 -0.71
N ALA A 208 -7.38 -12.22 0.18
CA ALA A 208 -8.14 -11.08 0.66
C ALA A 208 -7.51 -10.56 1.96
N VAL A 209 -7.02 -9.32 1.94
CA VAL A 209 -6.39 -8.66 3.08
C VAL A 209 -7.34 -7.60 3.61
N GLU A 210 -7.67 -7.66 4.91
CA GLU A 210 -8.53 -6.66 5.56
C GLU A 210 -7.83 -5.30 5.61
N ARG A 211 -8.55 -4.27 5.15
CA ARG A 211 -8.03 -2.91 5.08
C ARG A 211 -8.00 -2.26 6.45
N PHE A 212 -6.81 -1.98 6.95
CA PHE A 212 -6.61 -1.22 8.19
C PHE A 212 -6.85 0.30 8.03
N ASP A 213 -7.06 0.80 6.82
CA ASP A 213 -7.49 2.18 6.53
C ASP A 213 -9.02 2.33 6.44
N ARG A 214 -9.76 1.33 6.93
CA ARG A 214 -11.23 1.26 6.92
C ARG A 214 -11.72 0.82 8.29
N ARG A 215 -12.81 1.41 8.76
CA ARG A 215 -13.39 1.03 10.05
C ARG A 215 -14.87 1.37 10.13
N TRP A 216 -15.70 0.38 10.45
CA TRP A 216 -17.09 0.64 10.79
C TRP A 216 -17.20 1.44 12.09
N ASN A 217 -18.22 2.29 12.20
CA ASN A 217 -18.61 2.84 13.49
C ASN A 217 -19.11 1.73 14.45
N ALA A 218 -19.31 2.08 15.72
CA ALA A 218 -19.70 1.12 16.76
C ALA A 218 -20.99 0.35 16.41
N GLU A 219 -21.97 1.03 15.81
CA GLU A 219 -23.27 0.48 15.43
C GLU A 219 -23.28 -0.24 14.07
N ARG A 220 -22.15 -0.26 13.34
CA ARG A 220 -22.03 -0.86 12.00
C ARG A 220 -22.98 -0.27 10.94
N THR A 221 -23.32 1.00 11.08
CA THR A 221 -24.19 1.75 10.15
C THR A 221 -23.40 2.58 9.14
N VAL A 222 -22.16 2.97 9.48
CA VAL A 222 -21.30 3.78 8.61
C VAL A 222 -19.91 3.17 8.56
N LEU A 223 -19.40 2.93 7.35
CA LEU A 223 -18.02 2.54 7.10
C LEU A 223 -17.18 3.80 6.90
N LEU A 224 -16.31 4.10 7.87
CA LEU A 224 -15.41 5.26 7.82
C LEU A 224 -14.09 4.89 7.14
N ARG A 225 -13.51 5.85 6.43
CA ARG A 225 -12.13 5.78 5.95
C ARG A 225 -11.18 6.40 6.99
N LEU A 226 -9.99 5.84 7.13
CA LEU A 226 -8.95 6.36 8.01
C LEU A 226 -7.86 7.05 7.17
N PRO A 227 -7.55 8.33 7.41
CA PRO A 227 -6.49 9.03 6.68
C PRO A 227 -5.13 8.36 6.89
N GLN A 228 -4.49 7.99 5.79
CA GLN A 228 -3.23 7.25 5.73
C GLN A 228 -2.43 7.68 4.51
N GLU A 229 -1.10 7.63 4.61
CA GLU A 229 -0.18 7.79 3.48
C GLU A 229 1.09 6.93 3.65
N ASP A 230 1.75 6.60 2.55
CA ASP A 230 3.02 5.85 2.56
C ASP A 230 4.25 6.76 2.82
N MET A 231 5.43 6.17 3.07
CA MET A 231 6.65 6.97 3.34
C MET A 231 7.15 7.77 2.13
N CYS A 232 6.80 7.41 0.88
CA CYS A 232 7.13 8.29 -0.26
C CYS A 232 6.28 9.56 -0.19
N GLN A 233 4.97 9.41 -0.01
CA GLN A 233 4.04 10.53 0.16
C GLN A 233 4.39 11.39 1.37
N THR A 234 4.70 10.78 2.52
CA THR A 234 5.05 11.51 3.75
C THR A 234 6.26 12.42 3.57
N PHE A 235 7.21 12.04 2.70
CA PHE A 235 8.39 12.83 2.37
C PHE A 235 8.26 13.64 1.08
N GLY A 236 7.09 13.66 0.43
CA GLY A 236 6.84 14.38 -0.82
C GLY A 236 7.59 13.81 -2.02
N LEU A 237 8.00 12.54 -1.97
CA LEU A 237 8.84 11.88 -2.98
C LEU A 237 8.00 11.18 -4.06
N PRO A 238 8.49 11.16 -5.32
CA PRO A 238 7.84 10.40 -6.39
C PRO A 238 7.97 8.89 -6.18
N SER A 239 7.08 8.13 -6.81
CA SER A 239 7.08 6.66 -6.79
C SER A 239 8.37 6.04 -7.33
N SER A 240 9.07 6.73 -8.23
CA SER A 240 10.31 6.28 -8.88
C SER A 240 11.50 6.14 -7.93
N VAL A 241 11.51 6.84 -6.79
CA VAL A 241 12.61 6.79 -5.80
C VAL A 241 12.20 6.01 -4.55
N LYS A 242 11.32 5.01 -4.68
CA LYS A 242 10.85 4.22 -3.54
C LYS A 242 11.93 3.30 -2.94
N TYR A 243 12.92 2.88 -3.73
CA TYR A 243 14.03 2.05 -3.27
C TYR A 243 15.20 2.92 -2.78
N GLU A 244 15.85 2.48 -1.71
CA GLU A 244 17.03 3.16 -1.16
C GLU A 244 18.19 3.22 -2.17
N SER A 245 18.33 2.18 -3.01
CA SER A 245 19.33 2.14 -4.09
C SER A 245 19.15 3.25 -5.13
N ASP A 246 17.93 3.75 -5.28
CA ASP A 246 17.55 4.77 -6.25
C ASP A 246 17.40 6.16 -5.59
N GLY A 247 17.92 6.32 -4.37
CA GLY A 247 17.87 7.57 -3.59
C GLY A 247 16.69 7.69 -2.63
N GLY A 248 15.91 6.62 -2.46
CA GLY A 248 14.78 6.55 -1.53
C GLY A 248 15.14 6.56 -0.05
N PRO A 249 14.14 6.72 0.84
CA PRO A 249 14.35 6.72 2.27
C PRO A 249 14.67 5.31 2.78
N GLY A 250 15.73 5.21 3.58
CA GLY A 250 16.11 3.99 4.29
C GLY A 250 15.70 3.96 5.76
N ILE A 251 16.14 2.92 6.48
CA ILE A 251 15.96 2.74 7.93
C ILE A 251 16.32 4.03 8.68
N ALA A 252 17.45 4.66 8.34
CA ALA A 252 17.91 5.85 9.04
C ALA A 252 16.94 7.04 8.95
N ARG A 253 16.44 7.32 7.75
CA ARG A 253 15.52 8.45 7.51
C ARG A 253 14.15 8.19 8.12
N ILE A 254 13.64 6.95 7.99
CA ILE A 254 12.35 6.55 8.57
C ILE A 254 12.43 6.54 10.10
N MET A 255 13.47 5.98 10.71
CA MET A 255 13.63 5.97 12.18
C MET A 255 13.76 7.38 12.77
N ALA A 256 14.44 8.30 12.07
CA ALA A 256 14.51 9.70 12.48
C ALA A 256 13.12 10.36 12.42
N PHE A 257 12.34 10.07 11.39
CA PHE A 257 10.96 10.54 11.26
C PHE A 257 10.03 9.95 12.33
N LEU A 258 10.17 8.67 12.66
CA LEU A 258 9.36 8.01 13.70
C LEU A 258 9.60 8.55 15.12
N MET A 259 10.65 9.37 15.34
CA MET A 259 10.78 10.12 16.60
C MET A 259 9.63 11.09 16.85
N GLY A 260 8.97 11.59 15.80
CA GLY A 260 7.82 12.48 15.89
C GLY A 260 6.45 11.78 15.90
N SER A 261 6.42 10.44 15.90
CA SER A 261 5.17 9.68 15.99
C SER A 261 4.49 9.86 17.35
N SER A 262 3.15 9.79 17.38
CA SER A 262 2.36 9.78 18.62
C SER A 262 2.69 8.59 19.51
N GLU A 263 3.20 7.50 18.95
CA GLU A 263 3.63 6.27 19.65
C GLU A 263 5.12 5.99 19.39
N ALA A 264 5.94 7.05 19.31
CA ALA A 264 7.33 6.99 18.84
C ALA A 264 8.18 5.86 19.43
N LEU A 265 8.08 5.57 20.73
CA LEU A 265 8.84 4.49 21.37
C LEU A 265 8.46 3.13 20.79
N LYS A 266 7.16 2.85 20.69
CA LYS A 266 6.62 1.58 20.17
C LYS A 266 6.83 1.47 18.66
N ASP A 267 6.57 2.53 17.91
CA ASP A 267 6.73 2.53 16.45
C ASP A 267 8.19 2.30 16.03
N ARG A 268 9.14 2.92 16.73
CA ARG A 268 10.59 2.69 16.49
C ARG A 268 11.00 1.27 16.84
N TYR A 269 10.45 0.71 17.93
CA TYR A 269 10.70 -0.68 18.32
C TYR A 269 10.15 -1.66 17.28
N ASP A 270 8.86 -1.53 16.94
CA ASP A 270 8.18 -2.39 15.98
C ASP A 270 8.85 -2.31 14.60
N PHE A 271 9.28 -1.12 14.17
CA PHE A 271 10.00 -0.95 12.91
C PHE A 271 11.35 -1.69 12.89
N MET A 272 12.15 -1.59 13.96
CA MET A 272 13.42 -2.32 14.06
C MET A 272 13.22 -3.84 14.18
N LYS A 273 12.20 -4.29 14.95
CA LYS A 273 11.79 -5.69 15.02
C LYS A 273 11.40 -6.22 13.63
N PHE A 274 10.70 -5.41 12.85
CA PHE A 274 10.32 -5.76 11.48
C PHE A 274 11.51 -5.87 10.53
N GLN A 275 12.59 -5.08 10.71
CA GLN A 275 13.81 -5.24 9.90
C GLN A 275 14.47 -6.60 10.13
N VAL A 276 14.49 -7.08 11.38
CA VAL A 276 14.99 -8.43 11.70
C VAL A 276 14.10 -9.49 11.08
N PHE A 277 12.77 -9.33 11.20
CA PHE A 277 11.82 -10.24 10.58
C PHE A 277 12.01 -10.34 9.06
N GLN A 278 12.07 -9.21 8.34
CA GLN A 278 12.30 -9.19 6.90
C GLN A 278 13.61 -9.90 6.50
N TRP A 279 14.68 -9.70 7.27
CA TRP A 279 15.93 -10.43 7.06
C TRP A 279 15.76 -11.94 7.26
N LEU A 280 15.10 -12.36 8.34
CA LEU A 280 14.91 -13.77 8.67
C LEU A 280 14.04 -14.51 7.65
N ILE A 281 13.04 -13.85 7.08
CA ILE A 281 12.15 -14.46 6.09
C ILE A 281 12.59 -14.20 4.65
N GLY A 282 13.68 -13.47 4.41
CA GLY A 282 14.14 -13.20 3.05
C GLY A 282 13.28 -12.20 2.27
N ALA A 283 12.66 -11.22 2.94
CA ALA A 283 11.83 -10.22 2.28
C ALA A 283 12.70 -9.14 1.64
N THR A 284 12.83 -9.20 0.32
CA THR A 284 13.72 -8.33 -0.46
C THR A 284 13.05 -7.04 -0.95
N ASP A 285 11.71 -6.95 -0.92
CA ASP A 285 10.94 -5.84 -1.50
C ASP A 285 10.34 -4.89 -0.45
N GLY A 286 10.94 -4.81 0.73
CA GLY A 286 10.55 -3.91 1.82
C GLY A 286 10.90 -2.43 1.59
N HIS A 287 10.44 -1.85 0.47
CA HIS A 287 10.77 -0.48 0.06
C HIS A 287 9.89 0.58 0.74
N ALA A 288 10.17 1.88 0.50
CA ALA A 288 9.51 2.99 1.19
C ALA A 288 7.98 3.00 1.10
N LYS A 289 7.39 2.59 -0.03
CA LYS A 289 5.92 2.54 -0.19
C LYS A 289 5.23 1.41 0.61
N ASN A 290 5.99 0.48 1.20
CA ASN A 290 5.45 -0.62 2.02
C ASN A 290 5.37 -0.28 3.51
N PHE A 291 5.66 0.98 3.86
CA PHE A 291 5.46 1.52 5.19
C PHE A 291 4.54 2.72 5.08
N SER A 292 3.53 2.77 5.93
CA SER A 292 2.58 3.87 5.98
C SER A 292 2.46 4.45 7.39
N VAL A 293 1.93 5.66 7.47
CA VAL A 293 1.48 6.27 8.71
C VAL A 293 0.01 6.66 8.60
N PHE A 294 -0.73 6.54 9.71
CA PHE A 294 -2.02 7.21 9.85
C PHE A 294 -1.79 8.69 10.13
N ILE A 295 -2.53 9.56 9.44
CA ILE A 295 -2.59 10.99 9.76
C ILE A 295 -3.73 11.18 10.77
N GLN A 296 -3.38 11.60 11.97
CA GLN A 296 -4.33 11.84 13.06
C GLN A 296 -4.86 13.29 13.04
N ALA A 297 -5.86 13.57 13.87
CA ALA A 297 -6.38 14.93 14.02
C ALA A 297 -5.27 15.88 14.49
N GLY A 298 -5.24 17.10 13.97
CA GLY A 298 -4.18 18.07 14.29
C GLY A 298 -2.86 17.85 13.55
N GLY A 299 -2.73 16.80 12.74
CA GLY A 299 -1.54 16.53 11.92
C GLY A 299 -0.44 15.72 12.61
N SER A 300 -0.68 15.18 13.82
CA SER A 300 0.16 14.12 14.35
C SER A 300 0.01 12.83 13.53
N TYR A 301 0.92 11.89 13.72
CA TYR A 301 0.93 10.66 12.94
C TYR A 301 1.43 9.48 13.77
N ARG A 302 1.12 8.27 13.31
CA ARG A 302 1.69 7.03 13.84
C ARG A 302 1.80 5.94 12.79
N LEU A 303 2.70 4.98 12.99
CA LEU A 303 2.92 3.86 12.08
C LEU A 303 1.66 2.98 11.94
N THR A 304 1.39 2.49 10.73
CA THR A 304 0.34 1.51 10.44
C THR A 304 0.81 0.08 10.73
N PRO A 305 -0.07 -0.93 10.68
CA PRO A 305 0.38 -2.32 10.51
C PRO A 305 1.30 -2.48 9.29
N PHE A 306 2.19 -3.48 9.34
CA PHE A 306 3.04 -3.86 8.20
C PHE A 306 2.24 -4.68 7.19
N TYR A 307 2.48 -4.46 5.90
CA TYR A 307 1.75 -5.09 4.79
C TYR A 307 2.70 -5.42 3.63
N ASP A 308 2.19 -6.11 2.60
CA ASP A 308 2.94 -6.52 1.41
C ASP A 308 4.21 -7.35 1.77
N ILE A 309 4.00 -8.44 2.51
CA ILE A 309 5.09 -9.27 3.06
C ILE A 309 5.25 -10.54 2.22
N ILE A 310 6.34 -10.64 1.47
CA ILE A 310 6.66 -11.81 0.63
C ILE A 310 8.09 -12.26 0.88
N SER A 311 8.30 -13.57 1.03
CA SER A 311 9.61 -14.18 1.11
C SER A 311 10.18 -14.46 -0.28
N ALA A 312 11.46 -14.17 -0.49
CA ALA A 312 12.19 -14.59 -1.69
C ALA A 312 12.85 -15.98 -1.54
N PHE A 313 12.64 -16.71 -0.43
CA PHE A 313 13.21 -18.06 -0.30
C PHE A 313 12.56 -19.11 -1.19
N PRO A 314 11.21 -19.14 -1.37
CA PRO A 314 10.57 -20.12 -2.24
C PRO A 314 11.00 -20.02 -3.71
N VAL A 315 11.60 -18.90 -4.13
CA VAL A 315 12.09 -18.71 -5.51
C VAL A 315 13.57 -19.10 -5.70
N LEU A 316 14.25 -19.57 -4.66
CA LEU A 316 15.65 -20.00 -4.75
C LEU A 316 15.79 -21.36 -5.46
N GLY A 317 16.95 -21.57 -6.10
CA GLY A 317 17.37 -22.87 -6.64
C GLY A 317 16.80 -23.21 -8.02
N GLY A 318 15.49 -23.09 -8.24
CA GLY A 318 14.83 -23.52 -9.48
C GLY A 318 15.18 -22.70 -10.73
N THR A 319 15.64 -21.45 -10.55
CA THR A 319 15.69 -20.44 -11.62
C THR A 319 17.02 -19.68 -11.71
N GLY A 320 18.08 -20.23 -11.09
CA GLY A 320 19.43 -19.65 -11.10
C GLY A 320 19.70 -18.56 -10.06
N ILE A 321 18.72 -18.24 -9.21
CA ILE A 321 18.88 -17.29 -8.10
C ILE A 321 19.41 -18.04 -6.88
N HIS A 322 20.55 -17.56 -6.36
CA HIS A 322 21.17 -18.08 -5.15
C HIS A 322 20.87 -17.17 -3.96
N ILE A 323 20.95 -17.70 -2.73
CA ILE A 323 20.70 -16.91 -1.50
C ILE A 323 21.62 -15.68 -1.40
N SER A 324 22.83 -15.78 -1.97
CA SER A 324 23.80 -14.68 -2.02
C SER A 324 23.35 -13.48 -2.86
N ASP A 325 22.36 -13.67 -3.73
CA ASP A 325 21.81 -12.64 -4.61
C ASP A 325 20.69 -11.84 -3.93
N LEU A 326 20.09 -12.40 -2.88
CA LEU A 326 19.01 -11.74 -2.14
C LEU A 326 19.53 -10.55 -1.34
N LYS A 327 18.92 -9.39 -1.55
CA LYS A 327 19.26 -8.12 -0.89
C LYS A 327 18.03 -7.48 -0.28
N LEU A 328 18.14 -6.98 0.95
CA LEU A 328 17.13 -6.11 1.55
C LEU A 328 17.03 -4.78 0.80
N ALA A 329 15.81 -4.26 0.68
CA ALA A 329 15.53 -2.96 0.07
C ALA A 329 16.13 -1.77 0.83
N MET A 330 16.29 -1.88 2.15
CA MET A 330 16.95 -0.87 3.00
C MET A 330 18.14 -1.49 3.72
N GLY A 331 19.33 -0.92 3.52
CA GLY A 331 20.56 -1.47 4.05
C GLY A 331 20.80 -1.15 5.52
N LEU A 332 21.38 -2.12 6.24
CA LEU A 332 21.84 -1.96 7.62
C LEU A 332 23.22 -1.30 7.65
N ASN A 333 23.54 -0.64 8.76
CA ASN A 333 24.86 -0.06 8.99
C ASN A 333 25.94 -1.15 9.02
N ALA A 334 27.08 -0.88 8.40
CA ALA A 334 28.21 -1.80 8.26
C ALA A 334 29.55 -1.07 8.44
N SER A 335 30.65 -1.82 8.54
CA SER A 335 31.99 -1.23 8.67
C SER A 335 32.36 -0.28 7.53
N LYS A 336 31.78 -0.49 6.33
CA LYS A 336 31.83 0.44 5.20
C LYS A 336 30.44 0.54 4.58
N GLY A 337 29.84 1.73 4.63
CA GLY A 337 28.54 2.01 4.02
C GLY A 337 27.41 1.16 4.63
N LYS A 338 26.67 0.47 3.77
CA LYS A 338 25.53 -0.36 4.17
C LYS A 338 25.69 -1.81 3.73
N LYS A 339 25.04 -2.73 4.46
CA LYS A 339 24.91 -4.14 4.10
C LYS A 339 23.46 -4.48 3.77
N THR A 340 23.25 -5.04 2.59
CA THR A 340 21.91 -5.43 2.10
C THR A 340 21.80 -6.93 1.81
N ALA A 341 22.88 -7.58 1.38
CA ALA A 341 22.88 -9.01 1.07
C ALA A 341 22.50 -9.84 2.31
N ILE A 342 21.39 -10.58 2.23
CA ILE A 342 20.77 -11.31 3.34
C ILE A 342 21.74 -12.33 3.94
N ASP A 343 22.44 -13.07 3.07
CA ASP A 343 23.46 -14.06 3.42
C ASP A 343 24.72 -13.47 4.11
N LYS A 344 24.83 -12.13 4.16
CA LYS A 344 25.98 -11.43 4.77
C LYS A 344 25.59 -10.56 5.96
N ILE A 345 24.32 -10.53 6.32
CA ILE A 345 23.80 -9.82 7.50
C ILE A 345 23.87 -10.75 8.72
N TYR A 346 24.11 -10.16 9.88
CA TYR A 346 24.39 -10.83 11.15
C TYR A 346 23.96 -9.88 12.29
N PRO A 347 23.76 -10.36 13.53
CA PRO A 347 23.32 -9.54 14.66
C PRO A 347 24.10 -8.24 14.85
N ARG A 348 25.43 -8.26 14.66
CA ARG A 348 26.29 -7.07 14.75
C ARG A 348 25.85 -5.91 13.85
N HIS A 349 25.25 -6.18 12.70
CA HIS A 349 24.80 -5.15 11.77
C HIS A 349 23.52 -4.47 12.27
N PHE A 350 22.61 -5.22 12.91
CA PHE A 350 21.42 -4.64 13.56
C PHE A 350 21.82 -3.77 14.75
N LEU A 351 22.73 -4.26 15.61
CA LEU A 351 23.24 -3.50 16.75
C LEU A 351 23.98 -2.23 16.32
N ALA A 352 24.85 -2.32 15.29
CA ALA A 352 25.52 -1.15 14.72
C ALA A 352 24.53 -0.14 14.15
N THR A 353 23.46 -0.61 13.51
CA THR A 353 22.37 0.24 13.01
C THR A 353 21.66 0.94 14.17
N ALA A 354 21.22 0.20 15.18
CA ALA A 354 20.56 0.74 16.36
C ALA A 354 21.41 1.82 17.04
N LYS A 355 22.70 1.55 17.23
CA LYS A 355 23.67 2.48 17.84
C LYS A 355 23.76 3.82 17.10
N VAL A 356 23.89 3.79 15.77
CA VAL A 356 23.96 5.01 14.95
C VAL A 356 22.64 5.79 14.96
N LEU A 357 21.51 5.10 15.07
CA LEU A 357 20.17 5.69 15.07
C LEU A 357 19.66 6.09 16.46
N ARG A 358 20.51 6.02 17.49
CA ARG A 358 20.16 6.26 18.89
C ARG A 358 18.92 5.44 19.31
N PHE A 359 18.84 4.21 18.85
CA PHE A 359 17.85 3.22 19.29
C PHE A 359 18.48 2.39 20.42
N PRO A 360 17.84 2.28 21.61
CA PRO A 360 18.43 1.59 22.76
C PRO A 360 18.85 0.15 22.43
N GLU A 361 20.05 -0.24 22.89
CA GLU A 361 20.58 -1.60 22.70
C GLU A 361 19.94 -2.63 23.66
N VAL A 362 19.32 -2.15 24.74
CA VAL A 362 18.57 -2.94 25.72
C VAL A 362 17.22 -2.26 25.91
N GLN A 363 16.13 -3.01 25.74
CA GLN A 363 14.78 -2.63 26.13
C GLN A 363 14.19 -3.68 27.05
#